data_AF-A0A1I0WU20-F1
#
_entry.id   AF-A0A1I0WU20-F1
#
_cell.length_a   1.000
_cell.length_b   1.000
_cell.length_c   1.000
_cell.angle_alpha   90.00
_cell.angle_beta   90.00
_cell.angle_gamma   90.00
#
_symmetry.space_group_name_H-M   'P 1'
#
loop_
_entity.id
_entity.type
_entity.pdbx_description
1 polymer ?
#
loop_
_entity_poly.entity_id
_entity_poly.type
_entity_poly.pdbx_seq_one_letter_code
_entity_poly.pdbx_strand_id
1 'polypeptide(L)' 'MTVTLTVSDGTITDATGSQSSRDGHSQQIAAQALPVLASEAVSAQSASIALVSHATYTSQAYEQALQAAIDQAFSA' A
#
# COMPACT_ATOMS: atom_id res chain seq x y z
N MET A 1 8.01 -2.49 -6.08
CA MET A 1 7.32 -2.58 -4.78
C MET A 1 6.25 -3.63 -4.90
N THR A 2 6.00 -4.40 -3.85
CA THR A 2 4.95 -5.42 -3.83
C THR A 2 3.96 -5.06 -2.74
N VAL A 3 2.67 -5.10 -3.05
CA VAL A 3 1.58 -4.94 -2.07
C VAL A 3 0.78 -6.22 -2.06
N THR A 4 0.57 -6.76 -0.86
CA THR A 4 -0.26 -7.93 -0.61
C THR A 4 -1.53 -7.46 0.07
N LEU A 5 -2.66 -7.71 -0.58
CA LEU A 5 -3.98 -7.39 -0.05
C LEU A 5 -4.64 -8.65 0.49
N THR A 6 -5.30 -8.54 1.64
CA THR A 6 -6.18 -9.57 2.17
C THR A 6 -7.60 -9.06 2.10
N VAL A 7 -8.45 -9.77 1.35
CA VAL A 7 -9.87 -9.47 1.21
C VAL A 7 -10.67 -10.61 1.82
N SER A 8 -11.60 -10.27 2.71
CA SER A 8 -12.58 -11.22 3.27
C SER A 8 -13.98 -10.66 3.05
N ASP A 9 -14.90 -11.49 2.57
CA ASP A 9 -16.30 -11.11 2.27
C ASP A 9 -16.45 -9.87 1.36
N GLY A 10 -15.50 -9.66 0.44
CA GLY A 10 -15.50 -8.48 -0.44
C GLY A 10 -15.07 -7.17 0.23
N THR A 11 -14.49 -7.25 1.43
CA THR A 11 -13.92 -6.10 2.16
C THR A 11 -12.43 -6.31 2.39
N ILE A 12 -11.66 -5.24 2.27
CA ILE A 12 -10.21 -5.26 2.51
C ILE A 12 -9.99 -5.34 4.03
N THR A 13 -9.44 -6.44 4.51
CA THR A 13 -9.18 -6.66 5.95
C THR A 13 -7.74 -6.36 6.33
N ASP A 14 -6.81 -6.49 5.38
CA ASP A 14 -5.40 -6.18 5.60
C ASP A 14 -4.74 -5.74 4.28
N ALA A 15 -3.76 -4.83 4.37
CA ALA A 15 -2.95 -4.41 3.24
C ALA A 15 -1.50 -4.28 3.69
N THR A 16 -0.64 -5.17 3.23
CA THR A 16 0.78 -5.20 3.61
C THR A 16 1.66 -4.87 2.40
N GLY A 17 2.41 -3.77 2.45
CA GLY A 17 3.39 -3.44 1.41
C GLY A 17 4.81 -3.80 1.81
N SER A 18 5.62 -4.15 0.80
CA SER A 18 7.04 -4.40 0.94
C SER A 18 7.81 -3.74 -0.21
N GLN A 19 8.80 -2.91 0.15
CA GLN A 19 9.67 -2.24 -0.80
C GLN A 19 11.07 -2.85 -0.76
N SER A 20 11.53 -3.36 -1.90
CA SER A 20 12.89 -3.87 -2.09
C SER A 20 13.77 -2.77 -2.72
N SER A 21 14.13 -1.75 -1.95
CA SER A 21 15.02 -0.66 -2.38
C SER A 21 16.48 -0.95 -1.99
N ARG A 22 17.46 -0.58 -2.84
CA ARG A 22 18.90 -0.78 -2.53
C ARG A 22 19.46 0.26 -1.54
N ASP A 23 18.73 1.36 -1.35
CA ASP A 23 19.08 2.44 -0.43
C ASP A 23 18.50 2.20 0.96
N GLY A 24 19.35 2.13 1.97
CA GLY A 24 18.95 1.91 3.36
C GLY A 24 18.05 3.04 3.91
N HIS A 25 18.28 4.28 3.47
CA HIS A 25 17.45 5.42 3.88
C HIS A 25 16.02 5.32 3.34
N SER A 26 15.86 4.96 2.07
CA SER A 26 14.55 4.74 1.46
C SER A 26 13.79 3.59 2.11
N GLN A 27 14.50 2.49 2.44
CA GLN A 27 13.89 1.39 3.19
C GLN A 27 13.38 1.85 4.57
N GLN A 28 14.14 2.72 5.24
CA GLN A 28 13.76 3.22 6.55
C GLN A 28 12.52 4.13 6.49
N ILE A 29 12.45 5.01 5.49
CA ILE A 29 11.26 5.84 5.21
C ILE A 29 10.07 4.94 4.85
N ALA A 30 10.28 3.95 3.98
CA ALA A 30 9.23 3.03 3.58
C ALA A 30 8.72 2.24 4.78
N ALA A 31 9.59 1.69 5.62
CA ALA A 31 9.19 0.94 6.82
C ALA A 31 8.32 1.77 7.79
N GLN A 32 8.54 3.08 7.86
CA GLN A 32 7.71 3.99 8.66
C GLN A 32 6.39 4.34 7.96
N ALA A 33 6.40 4.51 6.63
CA ALA A 33 5.22 4.88 5.86
C ALA A 33 4.27 3.70 5.60
N LEU A 34 4.79 2.49 5.41
CA LEU A 34 4.04 1.27 5.08
C LEU A 34 2.88 0.97 6.05
N PRO A 35 3.04 0.96 7.38
CA PRO A 35 1.93 0.71 8.30
C PRO A 35 0.88 1.83 8.29
N VAL A 36 1.28 3.08 8.00
CA VAL A 36 0.35 4.20 7.83
C VAL A 36 -0.46 4.02 6.56
N LEU A 37 0.20 3.74 5.43
CA LEU A 37 -0.43 3.48 4.13
C LEU A 37 -1.36 2.24 4.19
N ALA A 38 -0.96 1.21 4.93
CA ALA A 38 -1.77 0.02 5.18
C ALA A 38 -3.08 0.36 5.91
N SER A 39 -2.98 1.11 7.00
CA SER A 39 -4.13 1.52 7.79
C SER A 39 -5.07 2.41 6.98
N GLU A 40 -4.51 3.35 6.21
CA GLU A 40 -5.27 4.20 5.30
C GLU A 40 -5.96 3.38 4.20
N ALA A 41 -5.30 2.39 3.60
CA ALA A 41 -5.89 1.54 2.56
C ALA A 41 -7.07 0.71 3.09
N VAL A 42 -6.92 0.13 4.29
CA VAL A 42 -8.00 -0.59 4.97
C VAL A 42 -9.13 0.36 5.34
N SER A 43 -8.83 1.57 5.81
CA SER A 43 -9.87 2.54 6.17
C SER A 43 -10.60 3.12 4.94
N ALA A 44 -9.87 3.39 3.86
CA ALA A 44 -10.41 3.95 2.62
C ALA A 44 -11.13 2.90 1.77
N GLN A 45 -10.88 1.60 2.02
CA GLN A 45 -11.35 0.48 1.21
C GLN A 45 -11.06 0.65 -0.29
N SER A 46 -9.99 1.40 -0.62
CA SER A 46 -9.68 1.79 -1.99
C SER A 46 -8.21 2.12 -2.14
N ALA A 47 -7.77 2.23 -3.40
CA ALA A 47 -6.41 2.64 -3.70
C ALA A 47 -6.13 4.12 -3.43
N SER A 48 -7.17 4.94 -3.33
CA SER A 48 -7.05 6.38 -3.14
C SER A 48 -6.75 6.69 -1.67
N ILE A 49 -5.46 6.65 -1.32
CA ILE A 49 -4.97 6.86 0.04
C ILE A 49 -4.18 8.17 0.13
N ALA A 50 -4.11 8.74 1.34
CA ALA A 50 -3.28 9.91 1.57
C ALA A 50 -1.79 9.54 1.47
N LEU A 51 -1.06 10.26 0.63
CA LEU A 51 0.39 10.09 0.51
C LEU A 51 1.09 10.59 1.78
N VAL A 52 2.04 9.80 2.29
CA VAL A 52 2.82 10.18 3.47
C VAL A 52 3.89 11.19 3.10
N SER A 53 3.93 12.32 3.82
CA SER A 53 4.93 13.37 3.64
C SER A 53 6.35 12.80 3.82
N HIS A 54 7.28 13.17 2.93
CA HIS A 54 8.65 12.61 2.82
C HIS A 54 8.74 11.14 2.35
N ALA A 55 7.61 10.50 2.05
CA ALA A 55 7.57 9.16 1.46
C ALA A 55 6.79 9.15 0.14
N THR A 56 6.80 10.26 -0.62
CA THR A 56 6.02 10.42 -1.85
C THR A 56 6.28 9.30 -2.86
N TYR A 57 7.55 8.95 -3.09
CA TYR A 57 7.92 7.87 -4.01
C TYR A 57 7.33 6.52 -3.60
N THR A 58 7.48 6.17 -2.31
CA THR A 58 6.92 4.93 -1.76
C THR A 58 5.40 4.95 -1.80
N SER A 59 4.78 6.06 -1.44
CA SER A 59 3.32 6.19 -1.38
C SER A 59 2.68 6.08 -2.76
N GLN A 60 3.25 6.72 -3.80
CA GLN A 60 2.77 6.58 -5.18
C GLN A 60 2.94 5.16 -5.70
N ALA A 61 4.08 4.52 -5.44
CA ALA A 61 4.28 3.13 -5.80
C ALA A 61 3.32 2.19 -5.05
N TYR A 62 2.92 2.56 -3.83
CA TYR A 62 1.99 1.78 -3.01
C TYR A 62 0.61 1.87 -3.60
N GLU A 63 0.14 3.09 -3.84
CA GLU A 63 -1.16 3.37 -4.47
C GLU A 63 -1.33 2.61 -5.79
N GLN A 64 -0.34 2.64 -6.69
CA GLN A 64 -0.42 1.93 -7.96
C GLN A 64 -0.50 0.41 -7.79
N ALA A 65 0.32 -0.17 -6.91
CA ALA A 65 0.31 -1.60 -6.64
C ALA A 65 -0.97 -2.03 -5.90
N LEU A 66 -1.45 -1.18 -5.00
CA LEU A 66 -2.70 -1.35 -4.26
C LEU A 66 -3.89 -1.33 -5.22
N GLN A 67 -3.93 -0.39 -6.17
CA GLN A 67 -4.96 -0.33 -7.18
C GLN A 67 -4.99 -1.59 -8.03
N ALA A 68 -3.84 -2.05 -8.51
CA ALA A 68 -3.78 -3.30 -9.28
C ALA A 68 -4.26 -4.51 -8.46
N ALA A 69 -3.92 -4.58 -7.17
CA ALA A 69 -4.37 -5.66 -6.29
C ALA A 69 -5.87 -5.62 -6.00
N ILE A 70 -6.43 -4.42 -5.80
CA ILE A 70 -7.87 -4.19 -5.63
C ILE A 70 -8.58 -4.53 -6.92
N ASP A 71 -8.14 -3.99 -8.06
CA ASP A 71 -8.71 -4.30 -9.36
C ASP A 71 -8.71 -5.82 -9.57
N GLN A 72 -7.62 -6.52 -9.26
CA GLN A 72 -7.55 -7.98 -9.38
C GLN A 72 -8.46 -8.73 -8.39
N ALA A 73 -8.68 -8.21 -7.19
CA ALA A 73 -9.56 -8.80 -6.18
C ALA A 73 -11.05 -8.56 -6.48
N PHE A 74 -11.39 -7.43 -7.09
CA PHE A 74 -12.76 -6.99 -7.36
C PHE A 74 -13.17 -7.11 -8.84
N SER A 75 -12.27 -7.47 -9.76
CA SER A 75 -12.58 -7.71 -11.18
C SER A 75 -13.31 -9.03 -11.45
N ALA A 76 -14.05 -9.56 -10.47
CA ALA A 76 -14.79 -10.82 -10.55
C ALA A 76 -16.30 -10.59 -10.68
#